data_AF-A0A7C4YEB8-F1
#
_entry.id   AF-A0A7C4YEB8-F1
#
_cell.length_a   1.000
_cell.length_b   1.000
_cell.length_c   1.000
_cell.angle_alpha   90.00
_cell.angle_beta   90.00
_cell.angle_gamma   90.00
#
_symmetry.space_group_name_H-M   'P 1'
#
loop_
_entity.id
_entity.type
_entity.pdbx_description
1 polymer ?
#
loop_
_entity_poly.entity_id
_entity_poly.type
_entity_poly.pdbx_seq_one_letter_code
_entity_poly.pdbx_strand_id
1 'polypeptide(L)'
;MKSRIISLPLAAIFFLFAVLSITSCQKEQSQNGSEEEQEMEASRVSSEADGESEIVFNGVFDDVMGVNDEVGVGGTGIFGRVTACPDVTIDRLNPPAPFPVRITLDFGTGCVGRDGHFRKGKIVTVYTGRLIVPGSVATTEFVGFYFDSISVQGVHKITNTSSPVANVPPARQFKAEVINGKLTKPNGNFTEWNSTKIITQMEGLATVSPLDDIFKIEGSARGRVKRGNLLTIWESNIIEPLVKRFNCRWIVRGKIRIVRANATANSPWIAVLDFGSGNCDNQATITINGRTHQITLP
;
A
#
# COMPACT_ATOMS: atom_id res chain seq x y z
N MET A 1 52.45 -64.41 -33.45
CA MET A 1 52.84 -63.53 -34.57
C MET A 1 52.11 -62.20 -34.39
N LYS A 2 52.87 -61.13 -34.11
CA LYS A 2 52.54 -59.68 -34.05
C LYS A 2 51.22 -59.22 -33.38
N SER A 3 51.37 -58.73 -32.15
CA SER A 3 50.46 -57.78 -31.48
C SER A 3 50.69 -56.36 -32.03
N ARG A 4 49.61 -55.59 -32.26
CA ARG A 4 49.65 -54.13 -32.47
C ARG A 4 48.79 -53.47 -31.41
N ILE A 5 49.44 -52.74 -30.50
CA ILE A 5 48.83 -51.80 -29.56
C ILE A 5 48.64 -50.48 -30.31
N ILE A 6 47.41 -50.00 -30.40
CA ILE A 6 47.10 -48.66 -30.92
C ILE A 6 46.91 -47.74 -29.72
N SER A 7 47.84 -46.80 -29.57
CA SER A 7 47.76 -45.68 -28.65
C SER A 7 46.75 -44.64 -29.17
N LEU A 8 45.63 -44.45 -28.47
CA LEU A 8 44.74 -43.30 -28.68
C LEU A 8 45.29 -42.07 -27.92
N PRO A 9 45.23 -40.86 -28.50
CA PRO A 9 45.75 -39.67 -27.87
C PRO A 9 44.81 -39.14 -26.77
N LEU A 10 45.40 -38.81 -25.63
CA LEU A 10 44.78 -38.28 -24.40
C LEU A 10 44.22 -36.84 -24.55
N ALA A 11 43.87 -36.41 -25.77
CA ALA A 11 43.51 -35.02 -26.09
C ALA A 11 41.99 -34.78 -26.25
N ALA A 12 41.17 -35.83 -26.22
CA ALA A 12 39.73 -35.72 -26.48
C ALA A 12 38.85 -35.51 -25.22
N ILE A 13 39.43 -35.53 -24.02
CA ILE A 13 38.67 -35.48 -22.75
C ILE A 13 38.63 -34.07 -22.12
N PHE A 14 39.42 -33.11 -22.62
CA PHE A 14 39.44 -31.75 -22.06
C PHE A 14 38.54 -30.73 -22.79
N PHE A 15 37.87 -31.13 -23.87
CA PHE A 15 37.04 -30.21 -24.69
C PHE A 15 35.53 -30.33 -24.43
N LEU A 16 35.10 -31.19 -23.50
CA LEU A 16 33.68 -31.44 -23.22
C LEU A 16 33.16 -30.83 -21.90
N PHE A 17 33.97 -30.00 -21.22
CA PHE A 17 33.60 -29.42 -19.92
C PHE A 17 33.64 -27.88 -19.87
N ALA A 18 33.66 -27.20 -21.02
CA ALA A 18 33.77 -25.74 -21.11
C ALA A 18 32.56 -25.04 -21.76
N VAL A 19 31.44 -25.72 -22.02
CA VAL A 19 30.30 -25.16 -22.77
C VAL A 19 29.00 -25.00 -21.95
N LEU A 20 29.01 -25.25 -20.64
CA LEU A 20 27.79 -25.23 -19.81
C LEU A 20 27.62 -24.04 -18.85
N SER A 21 28.29 -22.90 -19.12
CA SER A 21 28.20 -21.71 -18.24
C SER A 21 27.61 -20.47 -18.91
N ILE A 22 26.55 -20.63 -19.72
CA ILE A 22 25.76 -19.50 -20.24
C ILE A 22 24.27 -19.83 -20.26
N THR A 23 23.68 -20.07 -19.09
CA THR A 23 22.23 -20.10 -18.92
C THR A 23 21.84 -19.35 -17.65
N SER A 24 22.03 -18.03 -17.61
CA SER A 24 21.28 -17.16 -16.71
C SER A 24 21.43 -15.69 -17.08
N CYS A 25 20.75 -15.29 -18.14
CA CYS A 25 20.12 -13.98 -18.25
C CYS A 25 19.03 -14.14 -19.29
N GLN A 26 17.81 -14.45 -18.85
CA GLN A 26 16.65 -14.19 -19.70
C GLN A 26 16.59 -12.67 -19.87
N LYS A 27 17.03 -12.22 -21.04
CA LYS A 27 16.85 -10.86 -21.53
C LYS A 27 15.36 -10.54 -21.46
N GLU A 28 14.99 -9.42 -20.84
CA GLU A 28 13.61 -8.93 -20.81
C GLU A 28 13.07 -8.91 -22.25
N GLN A 29 11.91 -9.54 -22.45
CA GLN A 29 11.26 -9.60 -23.76
C GLN A 29 10.89 -8.18 -24.19
N SER A 30 11.47 -7.75 -25.31
CA SER A 30 11.25 -6.46 -25.94
C SER A 30 9.77 -6.25 -26.26
N GLN A 31 9.15 -5.25 -25.65
CA GLN A 31 7.91 -4.66 -26.18
C GLN A 31 8.26 -3.77 -27.39
N ASN A 32 7.32 -3.62 -28.33
CA ASN A 32 7.47 -2.65 -29.42
C ASN A 32 7.51 -1.23 -28.81
N GLY A 33 8.64 -0.53 -28.96
CA GLY A 33 8.87 0.83 -28.46
C GLY A 33 10.37 1.08 -28.25
N SER A 34 10.76 2.35 -28.13
CA SER A 34 12.12 2.70 -27.70
C SER A 34 12.36 2.32 -26.23
N GLU A 35 13.62 2.16 -25.83
CA GLU A 35 13.97 1.90 -24.41
C GLU A 35 13.43 3.00 -23.48
N GLU A 36 13.45 4.26 -23.93
CA GLU A 36 12.90 5.40 -23.20
C GLU A 36 11.38 5.32 -23.01
N GLU A 37 10.63 4.88 -24.02
CA GLU A 37 9.17 4.70 -23.90
C GLU A 37 8.82 3.62 -22.88
N GLN A 38 9.58 2.52 -22.85
CA GLN A 38 9.37 1.42 -21.91
C GLN A 38 9.64 1.85 -20.47
N GLU A 39 10.71 2.62 -20.23
CA GLU A 39 11.05 3.13 -18.89
C GLU A 39 10.07 4.20 -18.40
N MET A 40 9.59 5.05 -19.30
CA MET A 40 8.54 6.04 -18.99
C MET A 40 7.25 5.35 -18.58
N GLU A 41 6.83 4.32 -19.33
CA GLU A 41 5.65 3.52 -19.00
C GLU A 41 5.82 2.76 -17.68
N ALA A 42 6.98 2.16 -17.44
CA ALA A 42 7.29 1.50 -16.16
C ALA A 42 7.20 2.47 -14.97
N SER A 43 7.72 3.69 -15.13
CA SER A 43 7.68 4.73 -14.10
C SER A 43 6.26 5.21 -13.83
N ARG A 44 5.47 5.42 -14.90
CA ARG A 44 4.06 5.82 -14.80
C ARG A 44 3.23 4.76 -14.09
N VAL A 45 3.32 3.51 -14.54
CA VAL A 45 2.56 2.38 -13.96
C VAL A 45 2.92 2.14 -12.50
N SER A 46 4.20 2.27 -12.13
CA SER A 46 4.63 2.16 -10.73
C SER A 46 4.03 3.28 -9.87
N SER A 47 3.98 4.51 -10.41
CA SER A 47 3.45 5.66 -9.71
C SER A 47 1.94 5.61 -9.51
N GLU A 48 1.20 5.15 -10.53
CA GLU A 48 -0.24 4.89 -10.41
C GLU A 48 -0.54 3.77 -9.41
N ALA A 49 0.29 2.73 -9.40
CA ALA A 49 0.14 1.60 -8.49
C ALA A 49 0.42 1.98 -7.03
N ASP A 50 1.41 2.85 -6.79
CA ASP A 50 1.70 3.41 -5.47
C ASP A 50 0.54 4.29 -5.00
N GLY A 51 0.05 5.21 -5.84
CA GLY A 51 -1.11 6.06 -5.54
C GLY A 51 -2.41 5.28 -5.28
N GLU A 52 -2.70 4.23 -6.05
CA GLU A 52 -3.84 3.33 -5.81
C GLU A 52 -3.70 2.62 -4.45
N SER A 53 -2.52 2.12 -4.13
CA SER A 53 -2.25 1.44 -2.85
C SER A 53 -2.36 2.40 -1.66
N GLU A 54 -1.83 3.62 -1.81
CA GLU A 54 -1.96 4.70 -0.83
C GLU A 54 -3.41 4.94 -0.44
N ILE A 55 -4.28 5.14 -1.42
CA ILE A 55 -5.69 5.48 -1.19
C ILE A 55 -6.48 4.30 -0.62
N VAL A 56 -6.29 3.10 -1.14
CA VAL A 56 -7.01 1.90 -0.65
C VAL A 56 -6.66 1.64 0.82
N PHE A 57 -5.37 1.58 1.18
CA PHE A 57 -4.97 1.28 2.55
C PHE A 57 -5.17 2.47 3.51
N ASN A 58 -5.14 3.71 3.02
CA ASN A 58 -5.58 4.85 3.83
C ASN A 58 -7.08 4.76 4.16
N GLY A 59 -7.93 4.31 3.22
CA GLY A 59 -9.34 4.05 3.51
C GLY A 59 -9.52 3.03 4.63
N VAL A 60 -8.71 1.96 4.63
CA VAL A 60 -8.71 0.96 5.71
C VAL A 60 -8.27 1.57 7.04
N PHE A 61 -7.27 2.47 7.05
CA PHE A 61 -6.90 3.22 8.24
C PHE A 61 -8.08 4.03 8.79
N ASP A 62 -8.76 4.79 7.92
CA ASP A 62 -9.90 5.62 8.30
C ASP A 62 -11.06 4.78 8.88
N ASP A 63 -11.31 3.58 8.32
CA ASP A 63 -12.33 2.64 8.79
C ASP A 63 -11.97 2.02 10.16
N VAL A 64 -10.72 1.58 10.33
CA VAL A 64 -10.22 0.99 11.59
C VAL A 64 -10.26 2.01 12.74
N MET A 65 -9.95 3.27 12.45
CA MET A 65 -10.05 4.37 13.42
C MET A 65 -11.50 4.78 13.66
N GLY A 66 -12.36 4.69 12.65
CA GLY A 66 -13.70 5.26 12.64
C GLY A 66 -14.84 4.37 13.11
N VAL A 67 -14.60 3.07 13.30
CA VAL A 67 -15.69 2.10 13.55
C VAL A 67 -16.55 2.41 14.77
N ASN A 68 -15.93 2.76 15.90
CA ASN A 68 -16.61 3.26 17.11
C ASN A 68 -15.59 3.89 18.08
N ASP A 69 -16.10 4.49 19.15
CA ASP A 69 -15.31 5.13 20.21
C ASP A 69 -14.75 4.15 21.26
N GLU A 70 -15.26 2.91 21.32
CA GLU A 70 -14.72 1.83 22.18
C GLU A 70 -13.30 1.45 21.77
N VAL A 71 -13.04 1.31 20.46
CA VAL A 71 -11.73 0.86 19.96
C VAL A 71 -10.93 1.94 19.26
N GLY A 72 -11.57 3.00 18.75
CA GLY A 72 -10.93 4.05 17.95
C GLY A 72 -11.39 5.46 18.34
N VAL A 73 -11.52 6.33 17.33
CA VAL A 73 -12.09 7.68 17.46
C VAL A 73 -13.59 7.72 17.16
N GLY A 74 -14.09 6.79 16.33
CA GLY A 74 -15.48 6.76 15.90
C GLY A 74 -15.84 7.82 14.85
N GLY A 75 -16.76 7.51 13.94
CA GLY A 75 -17.35 8.50 13.02
C GLY A 75 -16.41 9.00 11.91
N THR A 76 -15.40 8.20 11.52
CA THR A 76 -14.53 8.45 10.35
C THR A 76 -14.65 7.28 9.34
N GLY A 77 -13.99 7.38 8.19
CA GLY A 77 -14.09 6.37 7.14
C GLY A 77 -15.53 6.18 6.67
N ILE A 78 -15.95 4.94 6.45
CA ILE A 78 -17.33 4.58 6.08
C ILE A 78 -18.36 4.88 7.19
N PHE A 79 -17.92 5.06 8.43
CA PHE A 79 -18.75 5.31 9.61
C PHE A 79 -19.03 6.78 9.88
N GLY A 80 -18.27 7.70 9.25
CA GLY A 80 -18.59 9.14 9.26
C GLY A 80 -19.83 9.50 8.45
N ARG A 81 -20.46 8.49 7.84
CA ARG A 81 -21.69 8.61 7.07
C ARG A 81 -22.66 7.57 7.63
N VAL A 82 -23.91 7.94 7.87
CA VAL A 82 -24.95 6.99 8.31
C VAL A 82 -25.15 5.94 7.21
N THR A 83 -24.56 4.77 7.35
CA THR A 83 -24.55 3.71 6.32
C THR A 83 -25.28 2.46 6.81
N ALA A 84 -25.97 1.80 5.87
CA ALA A 84 -26.61 0.49 6.08
C ALA A 84 -25.68 -0.67 5.67
N CYS A 85 -24.40 -0.38 5.41
CA CYS A 85 -23.40 -1.37 5.05
C CYS A 85 -22.02 -0.86 5.46
N PRO A 86 -21.18 -1.65 6.14
CA PRO A 86 -21.27 -3.09 6.41
C PRO A 86 -22.14 -3.49 7.61
N ASP A 87 -22.45 -4.78 7.72
CA ASP A 87 -22.86 -5.39 8.98
C ASP A 87 -21.64 -5.45 9.92
N VAL A 88 -21.77 -4.86 11.10
CA VAL A 88 -20.67 -4.76 12.07
C VAL A 88 -20.89 -5.76 13.21
N THR A 89 -19.98 -6.71 13.36
CA THR A 89 -19.97 -7.66 14.49
C THR A 89 -18.80 -7.37 15.42
N ILE A 90 -19.03 -7.40 16.73
CA ILE A 90 -18.03 -7.14 17.76
C ILE A 90 -17.93 -8.37 18.67
N ASP A 91 -16.79 -9.06 18.62
CA ASP A 91 -16.50 -10.23 19.44
C ASP A 91 -15.45 -9.89 20.51
N ARG A 92 -15.81 -10.05 21.79
CA ARG A 92 -14.84 -9.97 22.90
C ARG A 92 -14.11 -11.30 23.03
N LEU A 93 -12.81 -11.29 22.75
CA LEU A 93 -12.03 -12.53 22.65
C LEU A 93 -11.57 -13.10 23.99
N ASN A 94 -11.59 -12.30 25.06
CA ASN A 94 -11.19 -12.73 26.41
C ASN A 94 -12.08 -12.18 27.54
N PRO A 95 -13.38 -12.53 27.59
CA PRO A 95 -14.27 -12.05 28.65
C PRO A 95 -13.81 -12.53 30.06
N PRO A 96 -13.96 -11.72 31.12
CA PRO A 96 -14.66 -10.43 31.17
C PRO A 96 -13.77 -9.23 30.81
N ALA A 97 -12.51 -9.45 30.41
CA ALA A 97 -11.63 -8.35 30.02
C ALA A 97 -12.21 -7.65 28.78
N PRO A 98 -12.13 -6.31 28.70
CA PRO A 98 -12.70 -5.57 27.59
C PRO A 98 -11.95 -5.83 26.27
N PHE A 99 -10.67 -6.21 26.33
CA PHE A 99 -9.79 -6.48 25.19
C PHE A 99 -9.05 -7.82 25.35
N PRO A 100 -8.58 -8.46 24.26
CA PRO A 100 -8.71 -8.02 22.87
C PRO A 100 -10.14 -8.14 22.32
N VAL A 101 -10.47 -7.24 21.39
CA VAL A 101 -11.75 -7.21 20.67
C VAL A 101 -11.49 -7.48 19.19
N ARG A 102 -12.31 -8.32 18.58
CA ARG A 102 -12.37 -8.48 17.12
C ARG A 102 -13.59 -7.75 16.60
N ILE A 103 -13.39 -6.86 15.64
CA ILE A 103 -14.48 -6.24 14.89
C ILE A 103 -14.44 -6.77 13.46
N THR A 104 -15.57 -7.27 12.99
CA THR A 104 -15.76 -7.75 11.63
C THR A 104 -16.71 -6.81 10.90
N LEU A 105 -16.24 -6.27 9.79
CA LEU A 105 -17.04 -5.52 8.82
C LEU A 105 -17.42 -6.49 7.70
N ASP A 106 -18.65 -6.96 7.69
CA ASP A 106 -19.15 -7.91 6.70
C ASP A 106 -19.97 -7.18 5.63
N PHE A 107 -19.47 -7.20 4.40
CA PHE A 107 -20.14 -6.63 3.22
C PHE A 107 -20.93 -7.70 2.45
N GLY A 108 -20.97 -8.94 2.96
CA GLY A 108 -21.67 -10.07 2.37
C GLY A 108 -21.26 -10.32 0.92
N THR A 109 -22.25 -10.54 0.06
CA THR A 109 -22.05 -10.71 -1.39
C THR A 109 -21.80 -9.40 -2.13
N GLY A 110 -21.99 -8.25 -1.49
CA GLY A 110 -21.87 -6.95 -2.12
C GLY A 110 -22.85 -5.91 -1.61
N CYS A 111 -22.35 -4.71 -1.36
CA CYS A 111 -23.15 -3.52 -1.13
C CYS A 111 -22.44 -2.27 -1.67
N VAL A 112 -23.19 -1.19 -1.91
CA VAL A 112 -22.63 0.11 -2.29
C VAL A 112 -22.70 1.04 -1.09
N GLY A 113 -21.54 1.55 -0.67
CA GLY A 113 -21.46 2.56 0.38
C GLY A 113 -21.99 3.91 -0.08
N ARG A 114 -22.27 4.83 0.86
CA ARG A 114 -22.64 6.23 0.53
C ARG A 114 -21.50 7.03 -0.12
N ASP A 115 -20.31 6.46 -0.17
CA ASP A 115 -19.20 6.98 -0.94
C ASP A 115 -19.21 6.54 -2.41
N GLY A 116 -20.23 5.76 -2.83
CA GLY A 116 -20.40 5.31 -4.21
C GLY A 116 -19.63 4.05 -4.56
N HIS A 117 -18.79 3.55 -3.64
CA HIS A 117 -17.96 2.38 -3.88
C HIS A 117 -18.67 1.08 -3.51
N PHE A 118 -18.51 0.09 -4.38
CA PHE A 118 -18.99 -1.26 -4.14
C PHE A 118 -17.99 -2.03 -3.28
N ARG A 119 -18.46 -2.77 -2.29
CA ARG A 119 -17.62 -3.61 -1.42
C ARG A 119 -18.29 -4.96 -1.21
N LYS A 120 -17.51 -6.03 -1.16
CA LYS A 120 -17.96 -7.39 -0.80
C LYS A 120 -16.88 -8.12 0.01
N GLY A 121 -17.25 -9.20 0.69
CA GLY A 121 -16.34 -9.92 1.59
C GLY A 121 -16.22 -9.22 2.94
N LYS A 122 -15.09 -9.42 3.65
CA LYS A 122 -14.95 -8.91 5.02
C LYS A 122 -13.62 -8.23 5.30
N ILE A 123 -13.67 -7.19 6.13
CA ILE A 123 -12.51 -6.64 6.81
C ILE A 123 -12.60 -7.09 8.27
N VAL A 124 -11.56 -7.74 8.79
CA VAL A 124 -11.52 -8.27 10.15
C VAL A 124 -10.36 -7.62 10.89
N THR A 125 -10.65 -6.89 11.95
CA THR A 125 -9.64 -6.18 12.74
C THR A 125 -9.65 -6.66 14.18
N VAL A 126 -8.48 -7.03 14.70
CA VAL A 126 -8.27 -7.35 16.11
C VAL A 126 -7.54 -6.20 16.79
N TYR A 127 -8.15 -5.68 17.85
CA TYR A 127 -7.65 -4.59 18.68
C TYR A 127 -7.13 -5.15 20.01
N THR A 128 -5.88 -4.82 20.37
CA THR A 128 -5.30 -5.19 21.68
C THR A 128 -5.72 -4.23 22.81
N GLY A 129 -6.23 -3.06 22.45
CA GLY A 129 -6.65 -1.98 23.32
C GLY A 129 -7.30 -0.87 22.49
N ARG A 130 -7.78 0.18 23.15
CA ARG A 130 -8.30 1.36 22.46
C ARG A 130 -7.16 2.07 21.73
N LEU A 131 -7.26 2.21 20.41
CA LEU A 131 -6.17 2.71 19.56
C LEU A 131 -5.67 4.08 19.94
N ILE A 132 -6.47 4.95 20.56
CA ILE A 132 -5.98 6.27 21.02
C ILE A 132 -5.10 6.19 22.27
N VAL A 133 -4.96 5.02 22.90
CA VAL A 133 -4.06 4.77 24.03
C VAL A 133 -2.68 4.32 23.52
N PRO A 134 -1.58 4.96 23.96
CA PRO A 134 -0.21 4.57 23.59
C PRO A 134 0.05 3.06 23.76
N GLY A 135 0.73 2.46 22.78
CA GLY A 135 1.06 1.03 22.76
C GLY A 135 -0.05 0.11 22.28
N SER A 136 -1.28 0.60 22.09
CA SER A 136 -2.37 -0.19 21.52
C SER A 136 -2.13 -0.50 20.04
N VAL A 137 -2.57 -1.68 19.61
CA VAL A 137 -2.37 -2.20 18.25
C VAL A 137 -3.71 -2.65 17.68
N ALA A 138 -3.94 -2.34 16.40
CA ALA A 138 -4.98 -2.94 15.59
C ALA A 138 -4.34 -3.68 14.42
N THR A 139 -4.69 -4.94 14.24
CA THR A 139 -4.23 -5.78 13.13
C THR A 139 -5.43 -6.17 12.28
N THR A 140 -5.39 -5.82 11.00
CA THR A 140 -6.48 -5.98 10.05
C THR A 140 -6.11 -6.96 8.96
N GLU A 141 -7.01 -7.90 8.69
CA GLU A 141 -6.93 -8.88 7.61
C GLU A 141 -8.16 -8.80 6.72
N PHE A 142 -8.03 -9.32 5.50
CA PHE A 142 -9.05 -9.26 4.47
C PHE A 142 -9.53 -10.67 4.10
N VAL A 143 -10.82 -10.94 4.30
CA VAL A 143 -11.42 -12.25 3.99
C VAL A 143 -12.27 -12.11 2.74
N GLY A 144 -11.69 -12.46 1.60
CA GLY A 144 -12.35 -12.34 0.30
C GLY A 144 -12.83 -10.92 0.00
N PHE A 145 -12.15 -9.91 0.55
CA PHE A 145 -12.55 -8.51 0.44
C PHE A 145 -12.26 -7.95 -0.95
N TYR A 146 -13.22 -7.18 -1.46
CA TYR A 146 -13.07 -6.41 -2.68
C TYR A 146 -13.48 -4.97 -2.42
N PHE A 147 -12.68 -4.05 -2.96
CA PHE A 147 -13.00 -2.65 -3.11
C PHE A 147 -13.24 -2.38 -4.60
N ASP A 148 -14.47 -2.05 -4.95
CA ASP A 148 -15.01 -2.11 -6.31
C ASP A 148 -14.73 -3.47 -6.98
N SER A 149 -13.87 -3.47 -8.00
CA SER A 149 -13.47 -4.68 -8.73
C SER A 149 -12.12 -5.24 -8.27
N ILE A 150 -11.46 -4.58 -7.31
CA ILE A 150 -10.10 -4.88 -6.88
C ILE A 150 -10.16 -5.80 -5.66
N SER A 151 -9.59 -7.00 -5.76
CA SER A 151 -9.37 -7.86 -4.59
C SER A 151 -8.24 -7.28 -3.74
N VAL A 152 -8.49 -7.14 -2.44
CA VAL A 152 -7.52 -6.60 -1.47
C VAL A 152 -7.07 -7.73 -0.55
N GLN A 153 -5.75 -7.85 -0.37
CA GLN A 153 -5.11 -8.88 0.45
C GLN A 153 -3.93 -8.28 1.21
N GLY A 154 -3.43 -9.04 2.18
CA GLY A 154 -2.32 -8.66 3.05
C GLY A 154 -2.79 -8.37 4.47
N VAL A 155 -1.92 -7.73 5.25
CA VAL A 155 -2.18 -7.32 6.63
C VAL A 155 -1.95 -5.83 6.75
N HIS A 156 -2.90 -5.11 7.34
CA HIS A 156 -2.73 -3.71 7.73
C HIS A 156 -2.65 -3.60 9.26
N LYS A 157 -1.53 -3.10 9.77
CA LYS A 157 -1.26 -3.00 11.20
C LYS A 157 -1.07 -1.54 11.60
N ILE A 158 -1.83 -1.10 12.60
CA ILE A 158 -1.73 0.23 13.19
C ILE A 158 -1.25 0.07 14.62
N THR A 159 -0.19 0.79 15.00
CA THR A 159 0.32 0.84 16.37
C THR A 159 0.32 2.29 16.83
N ASN A 160 -0.29 2.58 17.97
CA ASN A 160 -0.16 3.91 18.57
C ASN A 160 1.24 4.07 19.19
N THR A 161 2.01 5.00 18.63
CA THR A 161 3.37 5.33 19.05
C THR A 161 3.47 6.69 19.73
N SER A 162 2.34 7.27 20.13
CA SER A 162 2.30 8.52 20.89
C SER A 162 3.13 8.38 22.18
N SER A 163 3.82 9.45 22.56
CA SER A 163 4.53 9.47 23.85
C SER A 163 3.51 9.41 24.99
N PRO A 164 3.70 8.57 26.01
CA PRO A 164 2.84 8.53 27.20
C PRO A 164 2.85 9.83 28.01
N VAL A 165 3.80 10.73 27.74
CA VAL A 165 4.11 11.93 28.57
C VAL A 165 3.97 13.24 27.79
N ALA A 166 3.56 13.23 26.51
CA ALA A 166 3.47 14.46 25.73
C ALA A 166 2.11 15.14 25.93
N ASN A 167 2.10 16.39 26.42
CA ASN A 167 1.01 17.40 26.41
C ASN A 167 -0.43 16.96 26.78
N VAL A 168 -1.24 17.89 27.30
CA VAL A 168 -2.66 17.64 27.56
C VAL A 168 -3.49 18.44 26.54
N PRO A 169 -4.15 17.80 25.56
CA PRO A 169 -4.14 16.37 25.21
C PRO A 169 -2.91 15.95 24.38
N PRO A 170 -2.53 14.65 24.40
CA PRO A 170 -1.33 14.17 23.73
C PRO A 170 -1.48 14.21 22.21
N ALA A 171 -0.44 14.70 21.53
CA ALA A 171 -0.37 14.57 20.08
C ALA A 171 -0.34 13.10 19.70
N ARG A 172 -1.36 12.68 18.95
CA ARG A 172 -1.50 11.30 18.52
C ARG A 172 -0.51 11.01 17.40
N GLN A 173 0.22 9.92 17.56
CA GLN A 173 1.08 9.37 16.53
C GLN A 173 0.78 7.88 16.36
N PHE A 174 0.70 7.46 15.10
CA PHE A 174 0.47 6.08 14.72
C PHE A 174 1.54 5.63 13.75
N LYS A 175 2.07 4.43 13.96
CA LYS A 175 2.80 3.68 12.95
C LYS A 175 1.81 2.79 12.18
N ALA A 176 1.67 3.02 10.88
CA ALA A 176 0.85 2.22 9.99
C ALA A 176 1.73 1.38 9.06
N GLU A 177 1.48 0.08 9.01
CA GLU A 177 2.26 -0.89 8.25
C GLU A 177 1.32 -1.72 7.36
N VAL A 178 1.65 -1.80 6.07
CA VAL A 178 1.03 -2.77 5.15
C VAL A 178 2.05 -3.85 4.86
N ILE A 179 1.69 -5.09 5.17
CA ILE A 179 2.55 -6.26 5.08
C ILE A 179 1.94 -7.21 4.05
N ASN A 180 2.72 -7.55 3.02
CA ASN A 180 2.30 -8.40 1.91
C ASN A 180 0.99 -7.91 1.27
N GLY A 181 0.82 -6.59 1.18
CA GLY A 181 -0.34 -5.98 0.55
C GLY A 181 -0.43 -6.41 -0.91
N LYS A 182 -1.62 -6.77 -1.38
CA LYS A 182 -1.84 -7.11 -2.79
C LYS A 182 -3.21 -6.66 -3.27
N LEU A 183 -3.20 -5.90 -4.35
CA LEU A 183 -4.37 -5.42 -5.08
C LEU A 183 -4.43 -6.17 -6.41
N THR A 184 -5.49 -6.96 -6.64
CA THR A 184 -5.64 -7.75 -7.88
C THR A 184 -6.87 -7.31 -8.65
N LYS A 185 -6.69 -6.95 -9.91
CA LYS A 185 -7.76 -6.53 -10.84
C LYS A 185 -8.34 -7.74 -11.59
N PRO A 186 -9.58 -7.66 -12.12
CA PRO A 186 -10.22 -8.80 -12.78
C PRO A 186 -9.46 -9.35 -14.01
N ASN A 187 -8.67 -8.50 -14.68
CA ASN A 187 -7.86 -8.89 -15.83
C ASN A 187 -6.52 -9.55 -15.45
N GLY A 188 -6.30 -9.87 -14.18
CA GLY A 188 -5.07 -10.50 -13.69
C GLY A 188 -3.90 -9.54 -13.49
N ASN A 189 -4.06 -8.24 -13.78
CA ASN A 189 -3.11 -7.22 -13.33
C ASN A 189 -3.14 -7.15 -11.81
N PHE A 190 -1.98 -6.88 -11.22
CA PHE A 190 -1.88 -6.75 -9.78
C PHE A 190 -0.81 -5.76 -9.35
N THR A 191 -0.94 -5.30 -8.12
CA THR A 191 0.02 -4.51 -7.39
C THR A 191 0.31 -5.21 -6.07
N GLU A 192 1.56 -5.55 -5.81
CA GLU A 192 2.05 -5.97 -4.50
C GLU A 192 2.75 -4.80 -3.83
N TRP A 193 2.49 -4.57 -2.54
CA TRP A 193 2.91 -3.35 -1.86
C TRP A 193 3.17 -3.59 -0.39
N ASN A 194 4.28 -3.06 0.11
CA ASN A 194 4.62 -3.03 1.52
C ASN A 194 4.98 -1.60 1.91
N SER A 195 4.41 -1.10 3.00
CA SER A 195 4.68 0.26 3.46
C SER A 195 4.91 0.33 4.96
N THR A 196 5.65 1.35 5.37
CA THR A 196 5.73 1.77 6.76
C THR A 196 5.63 3.28 6.82
N LYS A 197 4.63 3.77 7.55
CA LYS A 197 4.34 5.19 7.68
C LYS A 197 4.18 5.59 9.13
N ILE A 198 4.54 6.82 9.41
CA ILE A 198 4.27 7.52 10.65
C ILE A 198 3.22 8.59 10.35
N ILE A 199 2.08 8.48 11.02
CA ILE A 199 0.94 9.37 10.90
C ILE A 199 0.88 10.17 12.20
N THR A 200 1.11 11.49 12.13
CA THR A 200 1.12 12.39 13.27
C THR A 200 0.00 13.41 13.16
N GLN A 201 -0.84 13.51 14.18
CA GLN A 201 -1.88 14.52 14.24
C GLN A 201 -1.26 15.93 14.41
N MET A 202 -1.66 16.86 13.56
CA MET A 202 -1.23 18.26 13.54
C MET A 202 -2.28 19.20 14.14
N GLU A 203 -3.56 18.95 13.86
CA GLU A 203 -4.69 19.81 14.26
C GLU A 203 -5.86 18.95 14.77
N GLY A 204 -6.85 19.59 15.42
CA GLY A 204 -8.03 18.93 15.99
C GLY A 204 -7.84 18.26 17.37
N LEU A 205 -6.63 18.35 17.95
CA LEU A 205 -6.35 17.70 19.25
C LEU A 205 -7.25 18.22 20.38
N ALA A 206 -7.64 19.48 20.34
CA ALA A 206 -8.40 20.14 21.41
C ALA A 206 -9.93 20.04 21.23
N THR A 207 -10.40 19.42 20.15
CA THR A 207 -11.82 19.32 19.80
C THR A 207 -12.33 17.90 20.03
N VAL A 208 -13.64 17.79 20.26
CA VAL A 208 -14.30 16.49 20.50
C VAL A 208 -14.55 15.76 19.17
N SER A 209 -14.84 16.52 18.12
CA SER A 209 -15.14 15.98 16.80
C SER A 209 -13.85 15.59 16.10
N PRO A 210 -13.67 14.33 15.65
CA PRO A 210 -12.49 13.96 14.88
C PRO A 210 -12.48 14.58 13.47
N LEU A 211 -13.60 15.12 12.97
CA LEU A 211 -13.70 15.57 11.58
C LEU A 211 -12.81 16.78 11.22
N ASP A 212 -12.36 17.55 12.21
CA ASP A 212 -11.40 18.65 12.01
C ASP A 212 -9.93 18.22 12.22
N ASP A 213 -9.69 16.94 12.51
CA ASP A 213 -8.34 16.41 12.66
C ASP A 213 -7.59 16.45 11.30
N ILE A 214 -6.37 16.98 11.36
CA ILE A 214 -5.42 17.01 10.25
C ILE A 214 -4.20 16.20 10.64
N PHE A 215 -3.73 15.34 9.73
CA PHE A 215 -2.60 14.46 9.93
C PHE A 215 -1.49 14.72 8.91
N LYS A 216 -0.27 14.67 9.41
CA LYS A 216 0.97 14.56 8.63
C LYS A 216 1.35 13.09 8.47
N ILE A 217 1.71 12.67 7.27
CA ILE A 217 2.16 11.32 6.97
C ILE A 217 3.57 11.36 6.38
N GLU A 218 4.47 10.58 6.96
CA GLU A 218 5.86 10.41 6.53
C GLU A 218 6.18 8.92 6.45
N GLY A 219 7.09 8.51 5.57
CA GLY A 219 7.44 7.11 5.42
C GLY A 219 7.86 6.72 4.01
N SER A 220 7.88 5.42 3.79
CA SER A 220 8.30 4.81 2.54
C SER A 220 7.52 3.54 2.26
N ALA A 221 7.55 3.13 1.00
CA ALA A 221 7.02 1.87 0.57
C ALA A 221 7.90 1.25 -0.52
N ARG A 222 7.58 -0.01 -0.84
CA ARG A 222 8.12 -0.72 -2.00
C ARG A 222 7.05 -1.59 -2.58
N GLY A 223 7.13 -1.86 -3.87
CA GLY A 223 6.14 -2.70 -4.51
C GLY A 223 6.58 -3.32 -5.82
N ARG A 224 5.68 -4.15 -6.35
CA ARG A 224 5.81 -4.83 -7.64
C ARG A 224 4.48 -4.80 -8.35
N VAL A 225 4.46 -4.32 -9.59
CA VAL A 225 3.22 -4.13 -10.37
C VAL A 225 3.31 -4.87 -11.68
N LYS A 226 2.22 -5.56 -12.01
CA LYS A 226 1.99 -6.20 -13.31
C LYS A 226 0.89 -5.45 -14.07
N ARG A 227 1.19 -5.00 -15.28
CA ARG A 227 0.25 -4.36 -16.21
C ARG A 227 0.41 -4.99 -17.60
N GLY A 228 -0.48 -5.91 -17.95
CA GLY A 228 -0.33 -6.72 -19.17
C GLY A 228 0.96 -7.54 -19.11
N ASN A 229 1.85 -7.30 -20.08
CA ASN A 229 3.17 -7.95 -20.14
C ASN A 229 4.25 -7.18 -19.35
N LEU A 230 3.98 -5.95 -18.91
CA LEU A 230 4.90 -5.17 -18.09
C LEU A 230 4.91 -5.70 -16.66
N LEU A 231 6.10 -5.93 -16.12
CA LEU A 231 6.33 -6.24 -14.71
C LEU A 231 7.48 -5.38 -14.22
N THR A 232 7.24 -4.55 -13.21
CA THR A 232 8.26 -3.67 -12.63
C THR A 232 8.18 -3.66 -11.11
N ILE A 233 9.31 -3.36 -10.48
CA ILE A 233 9.48 -3.26 -9.03
C ILE A 233 9.93 -1.83 -8.74
N TRP A 234 9.43 -1.22 -7.68
CA TRP A 234 9.79 0.15 -7.29
C TRP A 234 10.01 0.27 -5.78
N GLU A 235 10.69 1.34 -5.42
CA GLU A 235 10.76 1.89 -4.08
C GLU A 235 10.19 3.30 -4.11
N SER A 236 9.50 3.70 -3.04
CA SER A 236 8.91 5.01 -2.91
C SER A 236 9.23 5.61 -1.54
N ASN A 237 9.45 6.92 -1.51
CA ASN A 237 9.68 7.67 -0.29
C ASN A 237 8.91 8.98 -0.33
N ILE A 238 8.24 9.31 0.77
CA ILE A 238 7.60 10.60 0.94
C ILE A 238 8.72 11.65 1.05
N ILE A 239 8.75 12.62 0.12
CA ILE A 239 9.75 13.72 0.08
C ILE A 239 9.17 15.04 0.60
N GLU A 240 7.86 15.20 0.49
CA GLU A 240 7.11 16.27 1.15
C GLU A 240 5.99 15.59 1.92
N PRO A 241 5.87 15.81 3.25
CA PRO A 241 4.92 15.08 4.08
C PRO A 241 3.50 15.16 3.52
N LEU A 242 2.83 14.01 3.46
CA LEU A 242 1.45 13.97 2.98
C LEU A 242 0.53 14.54 4.04
N VAL A 243 -0.51 15.25 3.61
CA VAL A 243 -1.51 15.83 4.49
C VAL A 243 -2.84 15.14 4.25
N LYS A 244 -3.44 14.62 5.32
CA LYS A 244 -4.75 13.99 5.31
C LYS A 244 -5.66 14.66 6.33
N ARG A 245 -6.90 14.96 5.93
CA ARG A 245 -7.95 15.47 6.81
C ARG A 245 -9.00 14.39 6.99
N PHE A 246 -9.58 14.21 8.18
CA PHE A 246 -10.62 13.18 8.35
C PHE A 246 -11.93 13.47 7.62
N ASN A 247 -12.29 14.75 7.44
CA ASN A 247 -13.43 15.13 6.61
C ASN A 247 -13.21 14.97 5.09
N CYS A 248 -12.00 14.58 4.66
CA CYS A 248 -11.66 14.39 3.27
C CYS A 248 -11.20 12.95 3.02
N ARG A 249 -11.78 12.27 2.03
CA ARG A 249 -11.34 10.91 1.65
C ARG A 249 -9.90 10.89 1.12
N TRP A 250 -9.49 11.96 0.46
CA TRP A 250 -8.25 12.03 -0.30
C TRP A 250 -7.10 12.60 0.52
N ILE A 251 -5.89 12.21 0.16
CA ILE A 251 -4.67 12.94 0.56
C ILE A 251 -4.69 14.25 -0.21
N VAL A 252 -4.57 15.37 0.50
CA VAL A 252 -4.86 16.70 -0.07
C VAL A 252 -3.61 17.45 -0.49
N ARG A 253 -2.43 17.01 -0.04
CA ARG A 253 -1.13 17.63 -0.31
C ARG A 253 0.00 16.65 -0.02
N GLY A 254 1.14 16.88 -0.65
CA GLY A 254 2.41 16.21 -0.36
C GLY A 254 2.90 15.46 -1.59
N LYS A 255 4.14 14.96 -1.51
CA LYS A 255 4.83 14.37 -2.65
C LYS A 255 5.55 13.08 -2.28
N ILE A 256 5.43 12.11 -3.18
CA ILE A 256 6.13 10.83 -3.11
C ILE A 256 7.10 10.77 -4.28
N ARG A 257 8.38 10.53 -3.97
CA ARG A 257 9.39 10.18 -4.97
C ARG A 257 9.35 8.67 -5.17
N ILE A 258 9.28 8.25 -6.43
CA ILE A 258 9.12 6.85 -6.83
C ILE A 258 10.22 6.51 -7.82
N VAL A 259 10.93 5.42 -7.56
CA VAL A 259 12.06 4.96 -8.37
C VAL A 259 11.96 3.48 -8.64
N ARG A 260 12.31 3.05 -9.85
CA ARG A 260 12.46 1.61 -10.16
C ARG A 260 13.51 1.00 -9.22
N ALA A 261 13.21 -0.18 -8.70
CA ALA A 261 14.14 -0.90 -7.83
C ALA A 261 15.44 -1.20 -8.59
N ASN A 262 16.58 -1.02 -7.92
CA ASN A 262 17.93 -1.12 -8.49
C ASN A 262 18.28 -0.06 -9.56
N ALA A 263 17.45 0.97 -9.74
CA ALA A 263 17.85 2.13 -10.55
C ALA A 263 19.04 2.84 -9.89
N THR A 264 20.00 3.27 -10.70
CA THR A 264 21.13 4.08 -10.19
C THR A 264 20.63 5.43 -9.69
N ALA A 265 21.37 6.07 -8.78
CA ALA A 265 20.99 7.39 -8.25
C ALA A 265 20.81 8.48 -9.33
N ASN A 266 21.45 8.30 -10.49
CA ASN A 266 21.38 9.18 -11.65
C ASN A 266 20.36 8.69 -12.70
N SER A 267 19.51 7.73 -12.37
CA SER A 267 18.45 7.30 -13.29
C SER A 267 17.57 8.50 -13.63
N PRO A 268 17.36 8.79 -14.92
CA PRO A 268 16.45 9.88 -15.31
C PRO A 268 14.99 9.51 -14.97
N TRP A 269 14.69 8.22 -14.79
CA TRP A 269 13.34 7.70 -14.58
C TRP A 269 12.85 7.81 -13.12
N ILE A 270 13.10 8.96 -12.48
CA ILE A 270 12.55 9.29 -11.16
C ILE A 270 11.19 9.93 -11.38
N ALA A 271 10.17 9.33 -10.79
CA ALA A 271 8.82 9.87 -10.79
C ALA A 271 8.55 10.64 -9.49
N VAL A 272 7.78 11.71 -9.59
CA VAL A 272 7.21 12.42 -8.44
C VAL A 272 5.69 12.38 -8.56
N LEU A 273 5.05 11.72 -7.61
CA LEU A 273 3.60 11.74 -7.42
C LEU A 273 3.26 12.90 -6.47
N ASP A 274 2.46 13.86 -6.93
CA ASP A 274 2.04 15.05 -6.20
C ASP A 274 0.52 15.07 -6.03
N PHE A 275 0.08 15.13 -4.77
CA PHE A 275 -1.34 15.15 -4.37
C PHE A 275 -1.98 16.55 -4.41
N GLY A 276 -1.27 17.55 -4.91
CA GLY A 276 -1.78 18.90 -5.08
C GLY A 276 -1.56 19.80 -3.87
N SER A 277 -2.33 20.89 -3.80
CA SER A 277 -2.06 22.03 -2.92
C SER A 277 -3.02 22.18 -1.74
N GLY A 278 -3.95 21.24 -1.55
CA GLY A 278 -4.90 21.25 -0.43
C GLY A 278 -6.36 21.07 -0.83
N ASN A 279 -6.68 20.84 -2.10
CA ASN A 279 -8.05 20.53 -2.53
C ASN A 279 -8.47 19.14 -2.04
N CYS A 280 -9.74 18.98 -1.71
CA CYS A 280 -10.29 17.67 -1.40
C CYS A 280 -10.91 17.05 -2.66
N ASP A 281 -10.05 16.55 -3.54
CA ASP A 281 -10.44 15.90 -4.78
C ASP A 281 -9.63 14.62 -5.03
N ASN A 282 -10.02 13.87 -6.04
CA ASN A 282 -9.38 12.61 -6.41
C ASN A 282 -8.30 12.80 -7.47
N GLN A 283 -7.70 13.97 -7.57
CA GLN A 283 -6.71 14.28 -8.61
C GLN A 283 -5.30 14.27 -8.01
N ALA A 284 -4.35 13.75 -8.78
CA ALA A 284 -2.94 13.86 -8.50
C ALA A 284 -2.17 14.02 -9.81
N THR A 285 -0.89 14.37 -9.72
CA THR A 285 -0.02 14.45 -10.91
C THR A 285 1.22 13.60 -10.73
N ILE A 286 1.65 12.97 -11.81
CA ILE A 286 2.91 12.23 -11.88
C ILE A 286 3.83 13.01 -12.80
N THR A 287 5.00 13.39 -12.31
CA THR A 287 6.05 14.02 -13.12
C THR A 287 7.24 13.08 -13.30
N ILE A 288 7.59 12.77 -14.55
CA ILE A 288 8.72 11.91 -14.94
C ILE A 288 9.53 12.66 -15.98
N ASN A 289 10.84 12.88 -15.75
CA ASN A 289 11.70 13.61 -16.70
C ASN A 289 11.12 14.99 -17.14
N GLY A 290 10.50 15.71 -16.21
CA GLY A 290 9.87 17.01 -16.49
C GLY A 290 8.56 16.94 -17.27
N ARG A 291 8.07 15.75 -17.65
CA ARG A 291 6.73 15.56 -18.23
C ARG A 291 5.74 15.23 -17.13
N THR A 292 4.67 16.00 -17.06
CA THR A 292 3.62 15.85 -16.03
C THR A 292 2.36 15.24 -16.64
N HIS A 293 1.81 14.25 -15.95
CA HIS A 293 0.57 13.56 -16.31
C HIS A 293 -0.41 13.64 -15.14
N GLN A 294 -1.63 14.08 -15.41
CA GLN A 294 -2.70 14.06 -14.41
C GLN A 294 -3.28 12.65 -14.30
N ILE A 295 -3.53 12.20 -13.07
CA ILE A 295 -4.17 10.94 -12.77
C ILE A 295 -5.38 11.15 -11.86
N THR A 296 -6.31 10.20 -11.94
CA THR A 296 -7.46 10.13 -11.03
C THR A 296 -7.29 8.95 -10.08
N LEU A 297 -7.36 9.25 -8.80
CA LEU A 297 -7.28 8.32 -7.69
C LEU A 297 -8.62 7.57 -7.50
N PRO A 298 -8.59 6.30 -7.04
CA PRO A 298 -9.78 5.45 -6.93
C PRO A 298 -10.67 5.76 -5.73
#